data_AF-A0A5K0VVM2-F1
#
_entry.id   AF-A0A5K0VVM2-F1
#
_cell.length_a   1.000
_cell.length_b   1.000
_cell.length_c   1.000
_cell.angle_alpha   90.00
_cell.angle_beta   90.00
_cell.angle_gamma   90.00
#
_symmetry.space_group_name_H-M   'P 1'
#
loop_
_entity.id
_entity.type
_entity.pdbx_description
1 polymer ?
#
loop_
_entity_poly.entity_id
_entity_poly.type
_entity_poly.pdbx_seq_one_letter_code
_entity_poly.pdbx_strand_id
1 'polypeptide(L)' 'GFGEKGRPATDDQFPAIPPNAVLTIFLELVAFKLLEYITEDKKVIKKITCPMETFEKPNSGAVAH' A
#
# COMPACT_ATOMS: atom_id res chain seq x y z
N GLY A 1 -2.03 3.80 15.97
CA GLY A 1 -1.28 4.59 16.98
C GLY A 1 -0.43 3.65 17.82
N PHE A 2 0.24 4.17 18.84
CA PHE A 2 1.18 3.39 19.66
C PHE A 2 0.58 2.86 20.99
N GLY A 3 -0.65 3.27 21.32
CA GLY A 3 -1.45 2.69 22.41
C GLY A 3 -0.75 2.72 23.78
N GLU A 4 -1.16 1.82 24.67
CA GLU A 4 -0.65 1.70 26.04
C GLU A 4 0.85 1.37 26.11
N LYS A 5 1.41 0.77 25.06
CA LYS A 5 2.82 0.39 25.04
C LYS A 5 3.73 1.52 24.56
N GLY A 6 3.19 2.50 23.83
CA GLY A 6 4.01 3.50 23.17
C GLY A 6 4.93 2.86 22.12
N ARG A 7 6.05 3.53 21.83
CA ARG A 7 7.14 3.02 20.99
C ARG A 7 8.48 3.40 21.61
N PRO A 8 9.44 2.48 21.77
CA PRO A 8 10.80 2.87 22.14
C PRO A 8 11.42 3.78 21.07
N ALA A 9 12.47 4.51 21.44
CA ALA A 9 13.29 5.20 20.45
C ALA A 9 13.89 4.17 19.48
N THR A 10 13.91 4.50 18.19
CA THR A 10 14.61 3.73 17.17
C THR A 10 15.74 4.61 16.70
N ASP A 11 16.98 4.21 17.02
CA ASP A 11 18.21 4.96 16.75
C ASP A 11 18.15 6.45 17.16
N ASP A 12 19.08 7.27 16.65
CA ASP A 12 19.16 8.70 16.96
C ASP A 12 18.18 9.55 16.14
N GLN A 13 17.48 8.97 15.16
CA GLN A 13 16.61 9.71 14.24
C GLN A 13 15.18 9.82 14.76
N PHE A 14 14.72 8.91 15.62
CA PHE A 14 13.33 8.92 16.06
C PHE A 14 13.15 8.75 17.58
N PRO A 15 12.56 9.74 18.26
CA PRO A 15 12.36 9.68 19.70
C PRO A 15 11.30 8.65 20.10
N ALA A 16 11.35 8.26 21.37
CA ALA A 16 10.35 7.41 21.99
C ALA A 16 8.96 8.10 21.97
N ILE A 17 7.93 7.28 21.79
CA ILE A 17 6.53 7.70 21.86
C ILE A 17 5.96 7.15 23.17
N PRO A 18 5.51 8.00 24.12
CA PRO A 18 5.00 7.52 25.40
C PRO A 18 3.74 6.64 25.28
N PRO A 19 3.50 5.77 26.27
CA PRO A 19 2.19 5.16 26.50
C PRO A 19 1.04 6.16 26.41
N ASN A 20 -0.03 5.79 25.70
CA ASN A 20 -1.28 6.55 25.59
C ASN A 20 -1.12 7.97 25.02
N ALA A 21 -0.01 8.26 24.32
CA ALA A 21 0.20 9.54 23.67
C ALA A 21 -0.85 9.81 22.57
N VAL A 22 -1.39 11.02 22.56
CA VAL A 22 -2.21 11.53 21.45
C VAL A 22 -1.27 12.14 20.41
N LEU A 23 -1.37 11.67 19.16
CA LEU A 23 -0.53 12.15 18.06
C LEU A 23 -1.35 13.01 17.10
N THR A 24 -0.78 14.14 16.72
CA THR A 24 -1.26 14.92 15.57
C THR A 24 -0.41 14.55 14.37
N ILE A 25 -1.04 14.05 13.31
CA ILE A 25 -0.35 13.60 12.10
C ILE A 25 -0.85 14.46 10.94
N PHE A 26 0.08 15.14 10.28
CA PHE A 26 -0.20 15.82 9.02
C PHE A 26 0.13 14.84 7.89
N LEU A 27 -0.90 14.47 7.13
CA LEU A 27 -0.80 13.48 6.06
C LEU A 27 -1.28 14.10 4.74
N GLU A 28 -0.47 13.95 3.70
CA GLU A 28 -0.81 14.31 2.33
C GLU A 28 -0.68 13.08 1.43
N LEU A 29 -1.74 12.74 0.70
CA LEU A 29 -1.70 11.66 -0.29
C LEU A 29 -1.29 12.22 -1.65
N VAL A 30 0.00 12.17 -1.95
CA VAL A 30 0.55 12.73 -3.19
C VAL A 30 0.24 11.85 -4.41
N ALA A 31 0.30 10.52 -4.27
CA ALA A 31 -0.01 9.58 -5.34
C ALA A 31 -0.33 8.18 -4.78
N PHE A 32 -1.11 7.40 -5.51
CA PHE A 32 -1.33 5.98 -5.25
C PHE A 32 -1.43 5.20 -6.56
N LYS A 33 -1.24 3.87 -6.48
CA LYS A 33 -1.46 2.94 -7.59
C LYS A 33 -2.48 1.89 -7.17
N LEU A 34 -3.38 1.55 -8.07
CA LEU A 34 -4.34 0.47 -7.86
C LEU A 34 -3.65 -0.89 -7.98
N LEU A 35 -4.04 -1.82 -7.10
CA LEU A 35 -3.60 -3.20 -7.09
C LEU A 35 -4.82 -4.11 -7.24
N GLU A 36 -4.75 -5.09 -8.14
CA GLU A 36 -5.81 -6.08 -8.36
C GLU A 36 -5.26 -7.49 -8.14
N TYR A 37 -5.99 -8.32 -7.38
CA TYR A 37 -5.71 -9.75 -7.31
C TYR A 37 -6.33 -10.44 -8.53
N ILE A 38 -5.49 -11.08 -9.35
CA ILE A 38 -5.95 -11.68 -10.62
C ILE A 38 -6.08 -13.21 -10.56
N THR A 39 -5.71 -13.81 -9.43
CA THR A 39 -5.89 -15.24 -9.14
C THR A 39 -6.74 -15.43 -7.89
N GLU A 40 -7.48 -16.55 -7.82
CA GLU A 40 -8.33 -16.89 -6.66
C GLU A 40 -7.50 -17.07 -5.38
N ASP A 41 -6.29 -17.63 -5.51
CA ASP A 41 -5.35 -17.81 -4.40
C ASP A 41 -4.67 -16.51 -3.94
N LYS A 42 -4.96 -15.38 -4.62
CA LYS A 42 -4.44 -14.03 -4.35
C LYS A 42 -2.91 -13.91 -4.36
N LYS A 43 -2.20 -14.89 -4.93
CA LYS A 43 -0.74 -14.86 -5.02
C LYS A 43 -0.22 -13.96 -6.13
N VAL A 44 -1.06 -13.64 -7.12
CA VAL A 44 -0.69 -12.76 -8.22
C VAL A 44 -1.43 -11.43 -8.11
N ILE A 45 -0.66 -10.34 -8.03
CA ILE A 45 -1.15 -8.98 -7.87
C ILE A 45 -0.73 -8.16 -9.08
N LYS A 46 -1.70 -7.63 -9.82
CA LYS A 46 -1.49 -6.68 -10.91
C LYS A 46 -1.41 -5.27 -10.34
N LYS A 47 -0.26 -4.61 -10.50
CA LYS A 47 -0.09 -3.18 -10.18
C LYS A 47 -0.37 -2.33 -11.41
N ILE A 48 -1.36 -1.45 -11.34
CA ILE A 48 -1.72 -0.56 -12.45
C ILE A 48 -0.71 0.59 -12.50
N THR A 49 0.10 0.64 -13.56
CA THR A 49 1.12 1.69 -13.77
C THR A 49 0.64 2.83 -14.67
N CYS A 50 -0.30 2.55 -15.58
CA CYS A 50 -0.98 3.51 -16.43
C CYS A 50 -2.46 3.11 -16.48
N PRO A 51 -3.41 3.95 -16.04
CA PRO A 51 -4.83 3.70 -16.25
C PRO A 51 -5.16 3.95 -17.73
N MET A 52 -5.28 2.89 -18.51
CA MET A 52 -5.77 2.96 -19.90
C MET A 52 -7.31 2.89 -19.90
N GLU A 53 -7.97 3.52 -20.87
CA GLU A 53 -9.46 3.57 -20.94
C GLU A 53 -10.10 2.22 -21.31
N THR A 54 -9.38 1.33 -22.01
CA THR A 54 -9.88 0.02 -22.43
C THR A 54 -8.79 -1.05 -22.31
N PHE A 55 -8.73 -1.73 -21.16
CA PHE A 55 -7.97 -2.98 -21.05
C PHE A 55 -8.88 -4.14 -21.45
N GLU A 56 -8.81 -4.59 -22.69
CA GLU A 56 -9.38 -5.90 -23.05
C GLU A 56 -8.57 -6.98 -22.33
N LYS A 57 -9.22 -7.75 -21.47
CA LYS A 57 -8.58 -8.90 -20.81
C LYS A 57 -8.32 -9.97 -21.86
N PRO A 58 -7.05 -10.37 -22.12
CA PRO A 58 -6.77 -11.43 -23.08
C PRO A 58 -7.51 -12.71 -22.71
N ASN A 59 -8.10 -13.37 -23.71
CA ASN A 59 -8.74 -14.66 -23.55
C ASN A 59 -7.75 -15.82 -23.81
N SER A 60 -8.15 -17.04 -23.48
CA SER A 60 -7.31 -18.22 -23.73
C SER A 60 -7.09 -18.40 -25.24
N GLY A 61 -5.82 -18.43 -25.67
CA GLY A 61 -5.44 -18.51 -27.08
C GLY A 61 -5.16 -17.16 -27.75
N ALA A 62 -5.33 -16.03 -27.05
CA ALA A 62 -4.89 -14.73 -27.55
C ALA A 62 -3.36 -14.69 -27.70
N VAL A 63 -2.89 -14.28 -28.88
CA VAL A 63 -1.48 -13.98 -29.11
C VAL A 63 -1.22 -12.59 -28.56
N ALA A 64 -0.42 -12.50 -27.49
CA ALA A 64 0.15 -11.24 -27.05
C ALA A 64 1.37 -10.94 -27.94
N HIS A 65 1.32 -9.82 -28.67
CA HIS A 65 2.44 -9.29 -29.45
C HIS A 65 3.31 -8.34 -28.61
#